data_AF-A0A9E6EQ96-F1
#
_entry.id   AF-A0A9E6EQ96-F1
#
_cell.length_a   1.000
_cell.length_b   1.000
_cell.length_c   1.000
_cell.angle_alpha   90.00
_cell.angle_beta   90.00
_cell.angle_gamma   90.00
#
_symmetry.space_group_name_H-M   'P 1'
#
loop_
_entity.id
_entity.type
_entity.pdbx_description
1 polymer ?
#
loop_
_entity_poly.entity_id
_entity_poly.type
_entity_poly.pdbx_seq_one_letter_code
_entity_poly.pdbx_strand_id
1 'polypeptide(L)'
;MNVPHEEIAADKLSALAWRLQDKDERQDKTLIRHVHDLAAMEALITSGAEFTHLVQQSIACDYSRTDVAPELRLQKVMPQLQTAQWEAAYQSFVQNMTFARDDELISFATALEACKRLIALVEST
;
A
#
# COMPACT_ATOMS: atom_id res chain seq x y z
N MET A 1 6.42 21.09 9.82
CA MET A 1 5.04 20.82 9.35
C MET A 1 4.87 19.32 9.44
N ASN A 2 3.94 18.82 10.27
CA ASN A 2 3.63 17.39 10.28
C ASN A 2 2.81 17.09 9.02
N VAL A 3 3.27 16.14 8.20
CA VAL A 3 2.48 15.64 7.07
C VAL A 3 1.32 14.81 7.64
N PRO A 4 0.06 15.06 7.25
CA PRO A 4 -1.11 14.28 7.66
C PRO A 4 -0.95 12.79 7.35
N HIS A 5 -1.56 11.93 8.17
CA HIS A 5 -1.51 10.47 7.96
C HIS A 5 -2.15 10.06 6.62
N GLU A 6 -3.14 10.82 6.17
CA GLU A 6 -3.86 10.67 4.91
C GLU A 6 -2.95 10.92 3.70
N GLU A 7 -2.13 11.98 3.72
CA GLU A 7 -1.14 12.26 2.67
C GLU A 7 -0.08 11.16 2.59
N ILE A 8 0.45 10.74 3.73
CA ILE A 8 1.45 9.66 3.80
C ILE A 8 0.87 8.35 3.26
N ALA A 9 -0.37 8.02 3.64
CA ALA A 9 -1.04 6.82 3.15
C ALA A 9 -1.36 6.91 1.65
N ALA A 10 -1.78 8.08 1.17
CA ALA A 10 -2.09 8.29 -0.24
C ALA A 10 -0.84 8.10 -1.12
N ASP A 11 0.29 8.66 -0.72
CA ASP A 11 1.57 8.49 -1.41
C ASP A 11 2.03 7.03 -1.43
N LYS A 12 1.88 6.31 -0.31
CA LYS A 12 2.22 4.88 -0.24
C LYS A 12 1.34 4.04 -1.15
N LEU A 13 0.04 4.32 -1.20
CA LEU A 13 -0.88 3.58 -2.05
C LEU A 13 -0.64 3.89 -3.54
N SER A 14 -0.41 5.17 -3.90
CA SER A 14 0.00 5.55 -5.27
C SER A 14 1.29 4.85 -5.68
N ALA A 15 2.30 4.85 -4.80
CA ALA A 15 3.57 4.17 -5.04
C ALA A 15 3.38 2.68 -5.31
N LEU A 16 2.55 1.97 -4.52
CA LEU A 16 2.22 0.57 -4.79
C LEU A 16 1.52 0.38 -6.14
N ALA A 17 0.66 1.32 -6.54
CA ALA A 17 -0.15 1.24 -7.76
C ALA A 17 0.65 1.35 -9.07
N TRP A 18 1.84 1.95 -9.04
CA TRP A 18 2.72 2.01 -10.22
C TRP A 18 4.00 1.18 -10.07
N ARG A 19 4.62 1.14 -8.88
CA ARG A 19 5.90 0.41 -8.67
C ARG A 19 5.75 -1.10 -8.78
N LEU A 20 4.58 -1.66 -8.46
CA LEU A 20 4.32 -3.09 -8.65
C LEU A 20 4.08 -3.46 -10.13
N GLN A 21 3.98 -2.48 -11.02
CA GLN A 21 3.65 -2.63 -12.44
C GLN A 21 4.88 -2.35 -13.30
N ASP A 22 5.80 -1.54 -12.79
CA ASP A 22 7.14 -1.38 -13.33
C ASP A 22 8.01 -2.62 -13.05
N LYS A 23 8.75 -3.08 -14.08
CA LYS A 23 9.49 -4.35 -14.03
C LYS A 23 10.71 -4.30 -13.11
N ASP A 24 11.35 -3.14 -13.02
CA ASP A 24 12.56 -2.93 -12.25
C ASP A 24 12.19 -2.63 -10.79
N GLU A 25 11.22 -1.74 -10.59
CA GLU A 25 10.73 -1.35 -9.27
C GLU A 25 10.05 -2.51 -8.52
N ARG A 26 9.32 -3.40 -9.22
CA ARG A 26 8.66 -4.55 -8.56
C ARG A 26 9.65 -5.55 -7.93
N GLN A 27 10.93 -5.49 -8.31
CA GLN A 27 11.97 -6.30 -7.66
C GLN A 27 12.33 -5.76 -6.26
N ASP A 28 12.07 -4.48 -6.00
CA ASP A 28 12.33 -3.86 -4.71
C ASP A 28 11.37 -4.35 -3.63
N LYS A 29 11.83 -5.31 -2.82
CA LYS A 29 11.05 -5.87 -1.72
C LYS A 29 10.76 -4.89 -0.59
N THR A 30 11.37 -3.71 -0.57
CA THR A 30 11.03 -2.67 0.41
C THR A 30 9.63 -2.10 0.22
N LEU A 31 8.99 -2.32 -0.93
CA LEU A 31 7.57 -1.99 -1.14
C LEU A 31 6.64 -2.66 -0.13
N ILE A 32 7.05 -3.80 0.42
CA ILE A 32 6.25 -4.53 1.41
C ILE A 32 6.02 -3.72 2.69
N ARG A 33 6.92 -2.77 2.98
CA ARG A 33 6.80 -1.84 4.10
C ARG A 33 5.59 -0.94 3.95
N HIS A 34 5.28 -0.51 2.72
CA HIS A 34 4.10 0.30 2.46
C HIS A 34 2.81 -0.45 2.80
N VAL A 35 2.74 -1.75 2.52
CA VAL A 35 1.59 -2.59 2.89
C VAL A 35 1.43 -2.67 4.41
N HIS A 36 2.54 -2.84 5.15
CA HIS A 36 2.51 -2.83 6.61
C HIS A 36 2.09 -1.47 7.18
N ASP A 37 2.70 -0.38 6.70
CA ASP A 37 2.40 0.98 7.15
C ASP A 37 0.93 1.35 6.90
N LEU A 38 0.39 0.99 5.73
CA LEU A 38 -1.03 1.21 5.39
C LEU A 38 -1.95 0.46 6.34
N ALA A 39 -1.61 -0.78 6.72
CA ALA A 39 -2.37 -1.55 7.69
C ALA A 39 -2.34 -0.91 9.09
N ALA A 40 -1.18 -0.40 9.52
CA ALA A 40 -1.04 0.28 10.80
C ALA A 40 -1.81 1.62 10.84
N MET A 41 -1.93 2.31 9.71
CA MET A 41 -2.62 3.60 9.60
C MET A 41 -4.11 3.48 9.27
N GLU A 42 -4.62 2.28 8.90
CA GLU A 42 -5.98 2.10 8.38
C GLU A 42 -7.04 2.81 9.23
N ALA A 43 -7.04 2.56 10.54
CA ALA A 43 -8.02 3.14 11.47
C ALA A 43 -7.96 4.68 11.56
N LEU A 44 -6.82 5.28 11.27
CA LEU A 44 -6.60 6.73 11.32
C LEU A 44 -7.08 7.44 10.04
N ILE A 45 -6.96 6.77 8.89
CA ILE A 45 -7.22 7.38 7.58
C ILE A 45 -8.62 7.07 7.03
N THR A 46 -9.27 5.98 7.48
CA THR A 46 -10.62 5.62 7.00
C THR A 46 -11.74 6.52 7.54
N SER A 47 -11.45 7.36 8.55
CA SER A 47 -12.42 8.31 9.11
C SER A 47 -12.54 9.62 8.33
N GLY A 48 -11.61 9.90 7.40
CA GLY A 48 -11.56 11.17 6.65
C GLY A 48 -11.90 10.99 5.17
N ALA A 49 -12.69 11.91 4.62
CA ALA A 49 -13.00 11.95 3.19
C ALA A 49 -11.82 12.41 2.30
N GLU A 50 -10.77 12.96 2.91
CA GLU A 50 -9.62 13.54 2.21
C GLU A 50 -8.69 12.46 1.62
N PHE A 51 -8.60 11.29 2.27
CA PHE A 51 -7.74 10.20 1.83
C PHE A 51 -8.04 9.74 0.40
N THR A 52 -9.32 9.53 0.03
CA THR A 52 -9.67 9.06 -1.31
C THR A 52 -9.33 10.08 -2.38
N HIS A 53 -9.58 11.37 -2.09
CA HIS A 53 -9.22 12.47 -2.98
C HIS A 53 -7.70 12.54 -3.20
N LEU A 54 -6.90 12.46 -2.13
CA LEU A 54 -5.44 12.48 -2.21
C LEU A 54 -4.89 11.30 -3.02
N VAL A 55 -5.42 10.09 -2.84
CA VAL A 55 -5.00 8.92 -3.63
C VAL A 55 -5.26 9.13 -5.11
N GLN A 56 -6.46 9.60 -5.48
CA GLN A 56 -6.82 9.86 -6.87
C GLN A 56 -5.91 10.94 -7.48
N GLN A 57 -5.63 12.01 -6.74
CA GLN A 57 -4.71 13.05 -7.16
C GLN A 57 -3.29 12.51 -7.37
N SER A 58 -2.74 11.76 -6.41
CA SER A 58 -1.39 11.20 -6.52
C SER A 58 -1.26 10.24 -7.71
N ILE A 59 -2.26 9.36 -7.94
CA ILE A 59 -2.27 8.46 -9.09
C ILE A 59 -2.32 9.23 -10.42
N ALA A 60 -3.10 10.31 -10.49
CA ALA A 60 -3.19 11.16 -11.68
C ALA A 60 -1.87 11.90 -11.94
N CYS A 61 -1.17 12.35 -10.90
CA CYS A 61 0.15 12.96 -11.01
C CYS A 61 1.23 11.97 -11.46
N ASP A 62 1.12 10.70 -11.06
CA ASP A 62 2.04 9.62 -11.45
C ASP A 62 1.75 9.02 -12.85
N TYR A 63 1.00 9.70 -13.73
CA TYR A 63 0.53 9.11 -15.00
C TYR A 63 1.65 8.53 -15.89
N SER A 64 2.86 9.10 -15.89
CA SER A 64 3.98 8.67 -16.74
C SER A 64 4.83 7.53 -16.16
N ARG A 65 4.50 7.04 -14.95
CA ARG A 65 5.30 6.05 -14.21
C ARG A 65 5.05 4.60 -14.64
N THR A 66 3.99 4.33 -15.40
CA THR A 66 3.64 2.99 -15.87
C THR A 66 2.72 3.06 -17.09
N ASP A 67 2.81 2.07 -17.98
CA ASP A 67 1.93 1.91 -19.15
C ASP A 67 0.49 1.48 -18.79
N VAL A 68 0.24 1.19 -17.51
CA VAL A 68 -1.11 0.89 -17.02
C VAL A 68 -1.90 2.19 -16.87
N ALA A 69 -3.09 2.22 -17.47
CA ALA A 69 -4.03 3.34 -17.32
C ALA A 69 -4.36 3.59 -15.83
N PRO A 70 -4.37 4.86 -15.36
CA PRO A 70 -4.60 5.23 -13.96
C PRO A 70 -5.74 4.46 -13.26
N GLU A 71 -6.88 4.34 -13.92
CA GLU A 71 -8.10 3.69 -13.45
C GLU A 71 -7.96 2.17 -13.22
N LEU A 72 -6.94 1.54 -13.81
CA LEU A 72 -6.66 0.11 -13.66
C LEU A 72 -5.52 -0.19 -12.68
N ARG A 73 -4.81 0.83 -12.18
CA ARG A 73 -3.59 0.63 -11.38
C ARG A 73 -3.87 -0.01 -10.03
N LEU A 74 -4.87 0.50 -9.31
CA LEU A 74 -5.27 -0.03 -7.99
C LEU A 74 -5.75 -1.48 -8.09
N GLN A 75 -6.56 -1.81 -9.10
CA GLN A 75 -7.03 -3.17 -9.37
C GLN A 75 -5.89 -4.18 -9.57
N LYS A 76 -4.71 -3.72 -10.02
CA LYS A 76 -3.53 -4.57 -10.22
C LYS A 76 -2.64 -4.71 -8.99
N VAL A 77 -2.85 -3.96 -7.91
CA VAL A 77 -2.02 -4.04 -6.70
C VAL A 77 -2.17 -5.41 -6.03
N MET A 78 -3.40 -5.84 -5.75
CA MET A 78 -3.64 -7.08 -5.02
C MET A 78 -3.11 -8.33 -5.74
N PRO A 79 -3.37 -8.54 -7.05
CA PRO A 79 -2.82 -9.67 -7.77
C PRO A 79 -1.29 -9.73 -7.77
N GLN A 80 -0.59 -8.59 -7.71
CA GLN A 80 0.88 -8.56 -7.66
C GLN A 80 1.42 -8.91 -6.27
N LEU A 81 0.70 -8.51 -5.20
CA LEU A 81 1.11 -8.75 -3.82
C LEU A 81 0.78 -10.16 -3.32
N GLN A 82 -0.27 -10.80 -3.86
CA GLN A 82 -0.73 -12.14 -3.43
C GLN A 82 0.15 -13.27 -4.00
N THR A 83 1.43 -13.27 -3.64
CA THR A 83 2.40 -14.29 -4.05
C THR A 83 3.30 -14.68 -2.88
N ALA A 84 3.80 -15.91 -2.89
CA ALA A 84 4.68 -16.42 -1.85
C ALA A 84 5.97 -15.58 -1.66
N GLN A 85 6.48 -14.96 -2.73
CA GLN A 85 7.66 -14.08 -2.65
C GLN A 85 7.42 -12.83 -1.79
N TRP A 86 6.20 -12.26 -1.83
CA TRP A 86 5.86 -11.05 -1.09
C TRP A 86 5.49 -11.38 0.35
N GLU A 87 4.87 -12.53 0.57
CA GLU A 87 4.68 -13.06 1.92
C GLU A 87 6.01 -13.29 2.64
N ALA A 88 6.95 -13.96 1.99
CA ALA A 88 8.29 -14.20 2.56
C ALA A 88 9.04 -12.87 2.82
N ALA A 89 8.91 -11.89 1.91
CA ALA A 89 9.48 -10.56 2.10
C ALA A 89 8.84 -9.83 3.29
N TYR A 90 7.52 -9.96 3.47
CA TYR A 90 6.80 -9.36 4.60
C TYR A 90 7.25 -9.96 5.92
N GLN A 91 7.31 -11.30 6.00
CA GLN A 91 7.77 -12.01 7.20
C GLN A 91 9.19 -11.60 7.57
N SER A 92 10.10 -11.55 6.59
CA SER A 92 11.48 -11.10 6.81
C SER A 92 11.54 -9.64 7.29
N PHE A 93 10.71 -8.77 6.71
CA PHE A 93 10.65 -7.36 7.11
C PHE A 93 10.18 -7.20 8.56
N VAL A 94 9.08 -7.86 8.94
CA VAL A 94 8.53 -7.77 10.29
C VAL A 94 9.49 -8.36 11.33
N GLN A 95 10.09 -9.52 11.05
CA GLN A 95 11.10 -10.13 11.92
C GLN A 95 12.29 -9.20 12.17
N ASN A 96 12.71 -8.43 11.17
CA ASN A 96 13.80 -7.47 11.29
C ASN A 96 13.39 -6.16 12.00
N MET A 97 12.09 -5.88 12.12
CA MET A 97 11.60 -4.67 12.79
C MET A 97 11.52 -4.80 14.31
N THR A 98 11.42 -6.01 14.88
CA THR A 98 10.83 -6.14 16.21
C THR A 98 11.72 -6.75 17.28
N PHE A 99 11.78 -6.06 18.42
CA PHE A 99 11.81 -6.65 19.77
C PHE A 99 10.38 -6.83 20.35
N ALA A 100 9.34 -6.46 19.61
CA ALA A 100 7.92 -6.62 20.00
C ALA A 100 7.54 -8.10 20.04
N ARG A 101 6.50 -8.43 20.82
CA ARG A 101 6.00 -9.80 20.95
C ARG A 101 5.23 -10.21 19.70
N ASP A 102 5.26 -11.50 19.38
CA ASP A 102 4.65 -12.06 18.16
C ASP A 102 3.14 -11.75 18.03
N ASP A 103 2.44 -11.50 19.13
CA ASP A 103 1.00 -11.18 19.19
C ASP A 103 0.68 -9.70 18.92
N GLU A 104 1.69 -8.82 18.92
CA GLU A 104 1.56 -7.40 18.55
C GLU A 104 1.89 -7.16 17.07
N LEU A 105 2.30 -8.20 16.33
CA LEU A 105 2.68 -8.11 14.93
C LEU A 105 1.47 -8.17 14.00
N ILE A 106 1.36 -7.18 13.11
CA ILE A 106 0.42 -7.24 11.99
C ILE A 106 0.85 -8.38 11.07
N SER A 107 0.00 -9.39 10.89
CA SER A 107 0.29 -10.50 9.97
C SER A 107 0.22 -10.04 8.51
N PHE A 108 0.88 -10.77 7.60
CA PHE A 108 0.79 -10.48 6.16
C PHE A 108 -0.65 -10.51 5.65
N ALA A 109 -1.44 -11.51 6.09
CA ALA A 109 -2.85 -11.62 5.74
C ALA A 109 -3.67 -10.42 6.23
N THR A 110 -3.44 -9.99 7.48
CA THR A 110 -4.09 -8.80 8.05
C THR A 110 -3.73 -7.54 7.26
N ALA A 111 -2.46 -7.38 6.89
CA ALA A 111 -2.00 -6.22 6.15
C ALA A 111 -2.53 -6.18 4.71
N LEU A 112 -2.62 -7.34 4.04
CA LEU A 112 -3.24 -7.43 2.73
C LEU A 112 -4.74 -7.11 2.77
N GLU A 113 -5.46 -7.60 3.77
CA GLU A 113 -6.89 -7.29 3.90
C GLU A 113 -7.13 -5.81 4.21
N ALA A 114 -6.29 -5.16 5.01
CA ALA A 114 -6.32 -3.71 5.21
C ALA A 114 -6.05 -2.96 3.90
N CYS A 115 -4.99 -3.33 3.18
CA CYS A 115 -4.67 -2.73 1.87
C CYS A 115 -5.83 -2.88 0.87
N LYS A 116 -6.47 -4.05 0.83
CA LYS A 116 -7.64 -4.32 0.00
C LYS A 116 -8.84 -3.44 0.36
N ARG A 117 -9.11 -3.24 1.65
CA ARG A 117 -10.19 -2.34 2.10
C ARG A 117 -9.93 -0.89 1.73
N LEU A 118 -8.68 -0.42 1.87
CA LEU A 118 -8.29 0.93 1.45
C LEU A 118 -8.43 1.13 -0.06
N ILE A 119 -8.04 0.15 -0.87
CA ILE A 119 -8.27 0.17 -2.33
C ILE A 119 -9.77 0.27 -2.63
N ALA A 120 -10.58 -0.59 -2.01
CA ALA A 120 -12.03 -0.60 -2.23
C ALA A 120 -12.69 0.73 -1.82
N LEU A 121 -12.21 1.38 -0.76
CA LEU A 121 -12.68 2.70 -0.33
C LEU A 121 -12.45 3.76 -1.42
N VAL A 122 -11.27 3.75 -2.06
CA VAL A 122 -10.93 4.68 -3.15
C VAL A 122 -11.75 4.39 -4.41
N GLU A 123 -11.94 3.12 -4.76
CA GLU A 123 -12.69 2.70 -5.96
C GLU A 123 -14.21 2.90 -5.83
N SER A 124 -14.73 3.06 -4.61
CA SER A 124 -16.16 3.27 -4.34
C SER A 124 -16.58 4.75 -4.36
N THR A 125 -15.63 5.67 -4.59
CA THR A 125 -15.84 7.13 -4.65
C THR A 125 -15.95 7.59 -6.10
#